data_AF-A0A521KI95-F1
#
_entry.id   AF-A0A521KI95-F1
#
_cell.length_a   1.000
_cell.length_b   1.000
_cell.length_c   1.000
_cell.angle_alpha   90.00
_cell.angle_beta   90.00
_cell.angle_gamma   90.00
#
_symmetry.space_group_name_H-M   'P 1'
#
loop_
_entity.id
_entity.type
_entity.pdbx_description
1 polymer ?
#
loop_
_entity_poly.entity_id
_entity_poly.type
_entity_poly.pdbx_seq_one_letter_code
_entity_poly.pdbx_strand_id
1 'polypeptide(L)'
;MANPNDIRTLVDSFVSELTTLVRTSALEAVQGALGGSAPKRRGPGRPRGAAPVARKGKRVKRDPAAVLAVADKVHAAIKAKPGQSVEQIGKGLGMKTKDLALPIKKLVEAKKVRTKGQRRGTRYFAG
;
A
#
# COMPACT_ATOMS: atom_id res chain seq x y z
N MET A 1 -15.02 -47.02 -40.83
CA MET A 1 -13.57 -47.16 -40.57
C MET A 1 -12.92 -45.88 -41.08
N ALA A 2 -12.27 -45.08 -40.23
CA ALA A 2 -11.57 -43.88 -40.69
C ALA A 2 -10.44 -44.32 -41.63
N ASN A 3 -10.36 -43.75 -42.84
CA ASN A 3 -9.35 -44.16 -43.79
C ASN A 3 -7.98 -43.67 -43.30
N PRO A 4 -6.90 -44.46 -43.43
CA PRO A 4 -5.58 -44.08 -42.94
C PRO A 4 -5.02 -42.79 -43.60
N ASN A 5 -5.57 -42.39 -44.74
CA ASN A 5 -5.25 -41.11 -45.38
C ASN A 5 -5.89 -39.91 -44.66
N ASP A 6 -7.06 -40.07 -44.05
CA ASP A 6 -7.77 -38.99 -43.34
C ASP A 6 -6.96 -38.53 -42.11
N ILE A 7 -6.32 -39.49 -41.43
CA ILE A 7 -5.46 -39.21 -40.27
C ILE A 7 -4.22 -38.40 -40.70
N ARG A 8 -3.61 -38.73 -41.85
CA ARG A 8 -2.45 -38.01 -42.36
C ARG A 8 -2.82 -36.57 -42.73
N THR A 9 -3.94 -36.38 -43.42
CA THR A 9 -4.44 -35.04 -43.79
C THR A 9 -4.73 -34.18 -42.55
N LEU A 10 -5.31 -34.76 -41.50
CA LEU A 10 -5.55 -34.06 -40.22
C LEU A 10 -4.25 -33.71 -39.48
N VAL A 11 -3.25 -34.59 -39.53
CA VAL A 11 -1.93 -34.31 -38.94
C VAL A 11 -1.23 -33.20 -39.72
N ASP A 12 -1.28 -33.22 -41.04
CA ASP A 12 -0.66 -32.20 -41.89
C ASP A 12 -1.30 -30.83 -41.69
N SER A 13 -2.64 -30.76 -41.60
CA SER A 13 -3.35 -29.51 -41.31
C SER A 13 -3.01 -28.98 -39.91
N PHE A 14 -2.98 -29.87 -38.91
CA PHE A 14 -2.63 -29.51 -37.53
C PHE A 14 -1.19 -28.98 -37.42
N VAL A 15 -0.24 -29.63 -38.08
CA VAL A 15 1.17 -29.16 -38.10
C VAL A 15 1.25 -27.80 -38.79
N SER A 16 0.53 -27.58 -39.88
CA SER A 16 0.47 -26.27 -40.55
C SER A 16 -0.04 -25.17 -39.59
N GLU A 17 -1.17 -25.40 -38.94
CA GLU A 17 -1.75 -24.46 -37.97
C GLU A 17 -0.81 -24.18 -36.80
N LEU A 18 -0.17 -25.22 -36.25
CA LEU A 18 0.79 -25.08 -35.16
C LEU A 18 2.01 -24.25 -35.58
N THR A 19 2.54 -24.47 -36.78
CA THR A 19 3.67 -23.67 -37.28
C THR A 19 3.31 -22.20 -37.47
N THR A 20 2.09 -21.90 -37.94
CA THR A 20 1.60 -20.52 -38.05
C THR A 20 1.49 -19.86 -36.68
N LEU A 21 0.91 -20.56 -35.71
CA LEU A 21 0.77 -20.05 -34.35
C LEU A 21 2.12 -19.78 -33.68
N VAL A 22 3.05 -20.73 -33.79
CA VAL A 22 4.41 -20.60 -33.23
C VAL A 22 5.14 -19.42 -33.89
N ARG A 23 5.06 -19.27 -35.22
CA ARG A 23 5.70 -18.15 -35.93
C ARG A 23 5.16 -16.79 -35.48
N THR A 24 3.84 -16.66 -35.28
CA THR A 24 3.23 -15.42 -34.78
C THR A 24 3.71 -15.10 -33.37
N SER A 25 3.69 -16.08 -32.46
CA SER A 25 4.16 -15.89 -31.07
C SER A 25 5.64 -15.52 -31.00
N ALA A 26 6.47 -16.09 -31.88
CA ALA A 26 7.89 -15.75 -31.97
C ALA A 26 8.09 -14.31 -32.47
N LEU A 27 7.31 -13.86 -33.47
CA LEU A 27 7.37 -12.48 -33.94
C LEU A 27 6.94 -11.47 -32.86
N GLU A 28 5.91 -11.79 -32.08
CA GLU A 28 5.47 -10.96 -30.95
C GLU A 28 6.53 -10.88 -29.85
N ALA A 29 7.19 -12.00 -29.51
CA ALA A 29 8.27 -12.03 -28.53
C ALA A 29 9.47 -11.21 -28.99
N VAL A 30 9.84 -11.33 -30.27
CA VAL A 30 10.91 -10.54 -30.90
C VAL A 30 10.54 -9.05 -30.92
N GLN A 31 9.31 -8.68 -31.27
CA GLN A 31 8.84 -7.29 -31.21
C GLN A 31 8.80 -6.76 -29.77
N GLY A 32 8.42 -7.57 -28.78
CA GLY A 32 8.46 -7.18 -27.37
C GLY A 32 9.88 -6.94 -26.85
N ALA A 33 10.85 -7.73 -27.33
CA ALA A 33 12.25 -7.63 -26.95
C ALA A 33 13.00 -6.50 -27.68
N LEU A 34 12.74 -6.29 -28.98
CA LEU A 34 13.41 -5.29 -29.82
C LEU A 34 12.66 -3.96 -29.92
N GLY A 35 11.33 -3.95 -29.78
CA GLY A 35 10.47 -2.77 -29.82
C GLY A 35 10.48 -1.97 -28.51
N GLY A 36 11.64 -1.93 -27.85
CA GLY A 36 11.86 -1.39 -26.51
C GLY A 36 11.00 -0.17 -26.22
N SER A 37 10.03 -0.35 -25.33
CA SER A 37 9.40 0.77 -24.65
C SER A 37 10.51 1.49 -23.90
N ALA A 38 11.00 2.57 -24.51
CA ALA A 38 11.91 3.48 -23.82
C ALA A 38 11.26 3.81 -22.47
N PRO A 39 11.98 3.65 -21.35
CA PRO A 39 11.41 3.89 -20.04
C PRO A 39 10.81 5.29 -20.06
N LYS A 40 9.52 5.40 -19.73
CA LYS A 40 8.80 6.67 -19.64
C LYS A 40 9.65 7.60 -18.79
N ARG A 41 10.34 8.53 -19.46
CA ARG A 41 11.25 9.48 -18.81
C ARG A 41 10.41 10.18 -17.75
N ARG A 42 10.69 9.90 -16.48
CA ARG A 42 10.16 10.69 -15.37
C ARG A 42 10.59 12.12 -15.70
N GLY A 43 9.60 12.99 -15.91
CA GLY A 43 9.85 14.38 -16.28
C GLY A 43 10.87 15.01 -15.33
N PRO A 44 11.57 16.08 -15.77
CA PRO A 44 12.62 16.69 -14.98
C PRO A 44 12.12 16.88 -13.55
N GLY A 45 12.81 16.22 -12.62
CA GLY A 45 12.51 16.33 -11.19
C GLY A 45 12.38 17.82 -10.85
N ARG A 46 11.40 18.14 -9.99
CA ARG A 46 11.09 19.51 -9.56
C ARG A 46 12.39 20.30 -9.37
N PRO A 47 12.56 21.46 -10.04
CA PRO A 47 13.82 22.18 -10.03
C PRO A 47 14.23 22.50 -8.59
N ARG A 48 15.52 22.29 -8.27
CA ARG A 48 16.12 22.77 -7.02
C ARG A 48 15.88 24.27 -6.95
N GLY A 49 15.03 24.72 -6.03
CA GLY A 49 14.64 26.13 -5.88
C GLY A 49 13.14 26.40 -6.04
N ALA A 50 12.33 25.43 -6.46
CA ALA A 50 10.88 25.60 -6.45
C ALA A 50 10.37 25.77 -5.02
N ALA A 51 10.00 27.00 -4.64
CA ALA A 51 9.52 27.35 -3.31
C ALA A 51 8.35 26.43 -2.89
N PRO A 52 8.33 25.92 -1.64
CA PRO A 52 7.18 25.19 -1.14
C PRO A 52 5.96 26.09 -1.20
N VAL A 53 4.91 25.67 -1.91
CA VAL A 53 3.61 26.32 -1.85
C VAL A 53 3.17 26.29 -0.39
N ALA A 54 3.17 27.45 0.27
CA ALA A 54 2.79 27.56 1.66
C ALA A 54 1.35 27.06 1.79
N ARG A 55 1.15 25.98 2.57
CA ARG A 55 -0.19 25.49 2.86
C ARG A 55 -0.91 26.59 3.65
N LYS A 56 -1.96 27.16 3.04
CA LYS A 56 -2.80 28.19 3.65
C LYS A 56 -3.47 27.61 4.89
N GLY A 57 -2.97 27.97 6.07
CA GLY A 57 -3.50 27.55 7.36
C GLY A 57 -2.42 27.55 8.44
N LYS A 58 -2.50 28.50 9.37
CA LYS A 58 -1.64 28.51 10.57
C LYS A 58 -2.00 27.27 11.39
N ARG A 59 -1.05 26.34 11.55
CA ARG A 59 -1.22 25.16 12.42
C ARG A 59 -1.50 25.67 13.83
N VAL A 60 -2.75 25.59 14.27
CA VAL A 60 -3.12 25.92 15.64
C VAL A 60 -2.49 24.87 16.56
N LYS A 61 -1.66 25.32 17.50
CA LYS A 61 -1.14 24.43 18.55
C LYS A 61 -2.33 23.97 19.38
N ARG A 62 -2.50 22.65 19.53
CA ARG A 62 -3.50 22.10 20.44
C ARG A 62 -3.11 22.48 21.87
N ASP A 63 -4.10 22.84 22.68
CA ASP A 63 -3.90 23.09 24.10
C ASP A 63 -3.29 21.85 24.78
N PRO A 64 -2.21 22.00 25.58
CA PRO A 64 -1.51 20.87 26.16
C PRO A 64 -2.36 20.07 27.15
N ALA A 65 -3.26 20.71 27.90
CA ALA A 65 -4.13 20.03 28.86
C ALA A 65 -5.19 19.19 28.14
N ALA A 66 -5.78 19.72 27.06
CA ALA A 66 -6.71 18.96 26.22
C ALA A 66 -6.06 17.69 25.64
N VAL A 67 -4.78 17.76 25.24
CA VAL A 67 -4.04 16.58 24.73
C VAL A 67 -3.84 15.52 25.81
N LEU A 68 -3.61 15.92 27.06
CA LEU A 68 -3.44 14.99 28.19
C LEU A 68 -4.77 14.30 28.54
N ALA A 69 -5.87 15.05 28.59
CA ALA A 69 -7.19 14.45 28.83
C ALA A 69 -7.57 13.40 27.77
N VAL A 70 -7.22 13.64 26.50
CA VAL A 70 -7.39 12.64 25.43
C VAL A 70 -6.43 11.46 25.62
N ALA A 71 -5.19 11.70 26.07
CA ALA A 71 -4.24 10.64 26.34
C ALA A 71 -4.75 9.70 27.45
N ASP A 72 -5.36 10.22 28.51
CA ASP A 72 -5.91 9.39 29.59
C ASP A 72 -7.08 8.53 29.10
N LYS A 73 -7.97 9.08 28.27
CA LYS A 73 -9.05 8.31 27.61
C LYS A 73 -8.51 7.20 26.72
N VAL A 74 -7.47 7.49 25.94
CA VAL A 74 -6.79 6.50 25.09
C VAL A 74 -6.13 5.41 25.92
N HIS A 75 -5.46 5.78 27.01
CA HIS A 75 -4.85 4.81 27.92
C HIS A 75 -5.89 3.89 28.57
N ALA A 76 -7.04 4.43 28.97
CA ALA A 76 -8.16 3.62 29.47
C ALA A 76 -8.68 2.64 28.40
N ALA A 77 -8.83 3.10 27.16
CA ALA A 77 -9.26 2.23 26.05
C ALA A 77 -8.25 1.11 25.75
N ILE A 78 -6.94 1.41 25.78
CA ILE A 78 -5.88 0.41 25.57
C ILE A 78 -5.84 -0.60 26.73
N LYS A 79 -6.09 -0.17 27.97
CA LYS A 79 -6.20 -1.07 29.13
C LYS A 79 -7.41 -2.00 29.01
N ALA A 80 -8.56 -1.47 28.60
CA ALA A 80 -9.78 -2.26 28.43
C ALA A 80 -9.67 -3.26 27.27
N LYS A 81 -8.99 -2.89 26.18
CA LYS A 81 -8.84 -3.71 24.97
C LYS A 81 -7.38 -3.70 24.49
N PRO A 82 -6.51 -4.53 25.08
CA PRO A 82 -5.11 -4.58 24.69
C PRO A 82 -4.95 -5.15 23.27
N GLY A 83 -3.91 -4.70 22.56
CA GLY A 83 -3.56 -5.18 21.22
C GLY A 83 -4.34 -4.53 20.08
N GLN A 84 -5.11 -3.47 20.35
CA GLN A 84 -5.82 -2.74 19.32
C GLN A 84 -4.89 -1.86 18.47
N SER A 85 -5.29 -1.64 17.21
CA SER A 85 -4.68 -0.63 16.35
C SER A 85 -5.22 0.77 16.64
N VAL A 86 -4.51 1.80 16.21
CA VAL A 86 -4.96 3.20 16.33
C VAL A 86 -6.35 3.45 15.73
N GLU A 87 -6.69 2.75 14.65
CA GLU A 87 -7.99 2.90 13.98
C GLU A 87 -9.12 2.31 14.83
N GLN A 88 -8.86 1.17 15.48
CA GLN A 88 -9.83 0.53 16.38
C GLN A 88 -10.04 1.36 17.65
N ILE A 89 -8.97 1.90 18.22
CA ILE A 89 -9.04 2.81 19.38
C ILE A 89 -9.84 4.07 19.00
N GLY A 90 -9.58 4.64 17.83
CA GLY A 90 -10.31 5.82 17.37
C GLY A 90 -11.78 5.57 17.10
N LYS A 91 -12.14 4.40 16.54
CA LYS A 91 -13.54 3.99 16.39
C LYS A 91 -14.25 3.89 17.74
N GLY A 92 -13.59 3.32 18.76
CA GLY A 92 -14.15 3.22 20.11
C GLY A 92 -14.36 4.56 20.80
N LEU A 93 -13.54 5.57 20.48
CA LEU A 93 -13.60 6.91 21.07
C LEU A 93 -14.34 7.94 20.19
N GLY A 94 -14.79 7.57 18.99
CA GLY A 94 -15.37 8.49 18.01
C GLY A 94 -14.37 9.54 17.49
N MET A 95 -13.06 9.28 17.59
CA MET A 95 -12.00 10.23 17.25
C MET A 95 -11.29 9.85 15.95
N LYS A 96 -10.85 10.86 15.20
CA LYS A 96 -10.05 10.66 13.98
C LYS A 96 -8.64 10.21 14.33
N THR A 97 -8.09 9.29 13.55
CA THR A 97 -6.71 8.77 13.65
C THR A 97 -5.65 9.87 13.78
N LYS A 98 -5.84 11.00 13.06
CA LYS A 98 -4.91 12.15 13.08
C LYS A 98 -4.88 12.91 14.42
N ASP A 99 -5.94 12.82 15.21
CA ASP A 99 -6.03 13.49 16.50
C ASP A 99 -5.45 12.62 17.63
N LEU A 100 -5.39 11.31 17.43
CA LEU A 100 -4.88 10.32 18.39
C LEU A 100 -3.36 10.11 18.34
N ALA A 101 -2.73 10.43 17.20
CA ALA A 101 -1.29 10.21 17.03
C ALA A 101 -0.42 10.96 18.07
N LEU A 102 -0.77 12.20 18.40
CA LEU A 102 -0.02 13.00 19.38
C LEU A 102 -0.24 12.51 20.83
N PRO A 103 -1.48 12.29 21.30
CA PRO A 103 -1.73 11.66 22.60
C PRO A 103 -1.01 10.32 22.79
N ILE A 104 -1.07 9.43 21.79
CA ILE A 104 -0.42 8.11 21.84
C ILE A 104 1.08 8.24 21.93
N LYS A 105 1.69 9.14 21.15
CA LYS A 105 3.13 9.40 21.22
C LYS A 105 3.54 9.83 22.63
N LYS A 106 2.78 10.72 23.28
CA LYS A 106 3.02 11.12 24.67
C LYS A 106 2.92 9.96 25.66
N LEU A 107 1.97 9.03 25.46
CA LEU A 107 1.83 7.84 26.31
C LEU A 107 3.01 6.86 26.17
N VAL A 108 3.54 6.71 24.95
CA VAL A 108 4.72 5.89 24.68
C VAL A 108 5.98 6.54 25.27
N GLU A 109 6.14 7.86 25.10
CA GLU A 109 7.22 8.63 25.73
C GLU A 109 7.17 8.54 27.26
N ALA A 110 5.97 8.59 27.84
CA ALA A 110 5.73 8.40 29.27
C ALA A 110 5.82 6.93 29.73
N LYS A 111 6.17 5.99 28.85
CA LYS A 111 6.27 4.54 29.11
C LYS A 111 4.99 3.87 29.63
N LYS A 112 3.82 4.50 29.47
CA LYS A 112 2.51 3.94 29.87
C LYS A 112 1.95 2.95 28.83
N VAL A 113 2.45 3.01 27.60
CA VAL A 113 1.98 2.17 26.49
C VAL A 113 3.19 1.64 25.73
N ARG A 114 3.18 0.33 25.44
CA ARG A 114 4.15 -0.32 24.56
C ARG A 114 3.54 -0.61 23.20
N THR A 115 4.35 -0.55 22.15
CA THR A 115 3.93 -0.81 20.76
C THR A 115 4.56 -2.09 20.24
N LYS A 116 3.79 -2.93 19.54
CA LYS A 116 4.32 -4.07 18.77
C LYS A 116 3.90 -3.98 17.30
N GLY A 117 4.76 -4.43 16.39
CA GLY A 117 4.51 -4.41 14.95
C GLY A 117 4.98 -3.13 14.27
N GLN A 118 4.66 -2.98 12.97
CA GLN A 118 5.17 -1.89 12.14
C GLN A 118 4.08 -1.34 11.20
N ARG A 119 4.17 -0.05 10.85
CA ARG A 119 3.25 0.65 9.95
C ARG A 119 1.79 0.46 10.39
N ARG A 120 0.92 -0.06 9.51
CA ARG A 120 -0.49 -0.32 9.80
C ARG A 120 -0.73 -1.53 10.72
N GLY A 121 0.29 -2.37 10.94
CA GLY A 121 0.25 -3.49 11.87
C GLY A 121 0.60 -3.12 13.31
N THR A 122 0.80 -1.83 13.63
CA THR A 122 1.16 -1.40 14.98
C THR A 122 -0.01 -1.63 15.95
N ARG A 123 0.23 -2.47 16.96
CA ARG A 123 -0.69 -2.78 18.06
C ARG A 123 -0.19 -2.16 19.35
N TYR A 124 -1.11 -1.62 20.14
CA TYR A 124 -0.80 -0.94 21.40
C TYR A 124 -1.21 -1.80 22.58
N PHE A 125 -0.34 -1.86 23.59
CA PHE A 125 -0.58 -2.58 24.84
C PHE A 125 -0.28 -1.66 26.02
N ALA A 126 -1.01 -1.83 27.12
CA ALA A 126 -0.62 -1.18 28.37
C ALA A 126 0.81 -1.64 28.74
N GLY A 127 1.63 -0.66 29.12
CA GLY A 127 3.02 -0.82 29.56
C GLY A 127 3.10 -1.19 31.02
#